data_AF-A0A9Q0WB27-F1
#
_entry.id   AF-A0A9Q0WB27-F1
#
_cell.length_a   1.000
_cell.length_b   1.000
_cell.length_c   1.000
_cell.angle_alpha   90.00
_cell.angle_beta   90.00
_cell.angle_gamma   90.00
#
_symmetry.space_group_name_H-M   'P 1'
#
loop_
_entity.id
_entity.type
_entity.pdbx_description
1 polymer ?
#
loop_
_entity_poly.entity_id
_entity_poly.type
_entity_poly.pdbx_seq_one_letter_code
_entity_poly.pdbx_strand_id
1 'polypeptide(L)'
;MATELEELVGFLSSPSPPVKKAAVEIVRDLTGSEDGSLSLSKYASTVLPSLSQLLKEKKEVSEPAAEALINLSLNSNLAAKMVEMGMIKTAMEVLYKPDSSIARLLVMLLVNLTQLDSGIVSLLQIEDDKMQGLFVTKLVRSFCRSSDETRDDPFDHVGSILVNISKKEAGRKMLLDSKRGLLKADSPPI
;
A
#
# COMPACT_ATOMS: atom_id res chain seq x y z
N MET A 1 -19.99 -27.22 7.35
CA MET A 1 -20.71 -25.95 7.10
C MET A 1 -19.68 -24.86 7.11
N ALA A 2 -19.73 -23.92 6.16
CA ALA A 2 -18.87 -22.74 6.20
C ALA A 2 -19.21 -21.93 7.45
N THR A 3 -18.21 -21.27 8.06
CA THR A 3 -18.49 -20.32 9.15
C THR A 3 -19.04 -19.02 8.55
N GLU A 4 -19.74 -18.22 9.35
CA GLU A 4 -20.25 -16.90 8.92
C GLU A 4 -19.12 -16.02 8.35
N LEU A 5 -17.92 -16.11 8.94
CA LEU A 5 -16.74 -15.37 8.49
C LEU A 5 -16.18 -15.91 7.17
N GLU A 6 -16.22 -17.21 6.96
CA GLU A 6 -15.81 -17.83 5.69
C GLU A 6 -16.75 -17.43 4.55
N GLU A 7 -18.07 -17.40 4.80
CA GLU A 7 -19.07 -16.91 3.85
C GLU A 7 -18.86 -15.43 3.54
N LEU A 8 -18.64 -14.60 4.56
CA LEU A 8 -18.35 -13.18 4.41
C LEU A 8 -17.12 -12.94 3.51
N VAL A 9 -16.03 -13.67 3.74
CA VAL A 9 -14.83 -13.58 2.91
C VAL A 9 -15.11 -14.03 1.48
N GLY A 10 -15.96 -15.05 1.29
CA GLY A 10 -16.42 -15.47 -0.04
C GLY A 10 -17.17 -14.38 -0.81
N PHE A 11 -17.95 -13.54 -0.12
CA PHE A 11 -18.71 -12.46 -0.74
C PHE A 11 -17.84 -11.31 -1.28
N LEU A 12 -16.57 -11.19 -0.88
CA LEU A 12 -15.62 -10.23 -1.47
C LEU A 12 -15.39 -10.49 -2.97
N SER A 13 -15.55 -11.75 -3.40
CA SER A 13 -15.43 -12.15 -4.82
C SER A 13 -16.78 -12.23 -5.54
N SER A 14 -17.87 -11.73 -4.92
CA SER A 14 -19.21 -11.79 -5.51
C SER A 14 -19.28 -11.03 -6.83
N PRO A 15 -19.97 -11.57 -7.87
CA PRO A 15 -20.22 -10.82 -9.10
C PRO A 15 -21.22 -9.68 -8.90
N SER A 16 -21.99 -9.67 -7.80
CA SER A 16 -22.96 -8.64 -7.48
C SER A 16 -22.28 -7.44 -6.80
N PRO A 17 -22.24 -6.25 -7.43
CA PRO A 17 -21.58 -5.08 -6.85
C PRO A 17 -22.14 -4.67 -5.47
N PRO A 18 -23.46 -4.70 -5.21
CA PRO A 18 -24.00 -4.42 -3.87
C PRO A 18 -23.51 -5.41 -2.82
N VAL A 19 -23.42 -6.70 -3.15
CA VAL A 19 -22.95 -7.74 -2.22
C VAL A 19 -21.47 -7.55 -1.92
N LYS A 20 -20.66 -7.32 -2.96
CA LYS A 20 -19.23 -7.05 -2.83
C LYS A 20 -18.96 -5.81 -1.96
N LYS A 21 -19.72 -4.74 -2.18
CA LYS A 21 -19.66 -3.50 -1.38
C LYS A 21 -19.97 -3.76 0.09
N ALA A 22 -21.12 -4.38 0.38
CA ALA A 22 -21.51 -4.70 1.75
C ALA A 22 -20.48 -5.62 2.43
N ALA A 23 -19.95 -6.62 1.71
CA ALA A 23 -18.95 -7.53 2.24
C ALA A 23 -17.65 -6.80 2.63
N VAL A 24 -17.15 -5.91 1.77
CA VAL A 24 -15.91 -5.17 2.07
C VAL A 24 -16.10 -4.15 3.19
N GLU A 25 -17.28 -3.52 3.30
CA GLU A 25 -17.62 -2.63 4.42
C GLU A 25 -17.62 -3.38 5.77
N ILE A 26 -18.24 -4.56 5.82
CA ILE A 26 -18.23 -5.40 7.03
C ILE A 26 -16.81 -5.87 7.36
N VAL A 27 -16.02 -6.29 6.35
CA VAL A 27 -14.63 -6.69 6.56
C VAL A 27 -13.82 -5.51 7.10
N ARG A 28 -13.97 -4.31 6.55
CA ARG A 28 -13.32 -3.10 7.09
C ARG A 28 -13.68 -2.92 8.56
N ASP A 29 -14.95 -3.00 8.93
CA ASP A 29 -15.38 -2.83 10.32
C ASP A 29 -14.76 -3.85 11.27
N LEU A 30 -14.68 -5.11 10.85
CA LEU A 30 -14.02 -6.16 11.63
C LEU A 30 -12.53 -5.84 11.86
N THR A 31 -11.84 -5.28 10.86
CA THR A 31 -10.42 -4.87 11.03
C THR A 31 -10.23 -3.70 12.01
N GLY A 32 -11.30 -2.99 12.37
CA GLY A 32 -11.25 -1.90 13.35
C GLY A 32 -11.14 -2.39 14.81
N SER A 33 -11.28 -3.69 15.05
CA SER A 33 -11.15 -4.31 16.38
C SER A 33 -10.05 -5.37 16.41
N GLU A 34 -9.49 -5.62 17.59
CA GLU A 34 -8.47 -6.65 17.78
C GLU A 34 -9.04 -8.06 17.53
N ASP A 35 -10.23 -8.36 18.07
CA ASP A 35 -10.91 -9.65 17.90
C ASP A 35 -11.30 -9.91 16.44
N GLY A 36 -11.82 -8.90 15.73
CA GLY A 36 -12.19 -9.02 14.32
C GLY A 36 -10.95 -9.21 13.44
N SER A 37 -9.88 -8.44 13.68
CA SER A 37 -8.59 -8.61 12.99
C SER A 37 -7.98 -9.98 13.23
N LEU A 38 -7.99 -10.47 14.47
CA LEU A 38 -7.51 -11.80 14.82
C LEU A 38 -8.33 -12.88 14.12
N SER A 39 -9.65 -12.72 14.05
CA SER A 39 -10.54 -13.66 13.37
C SER A 39 -10.29 -13.70 11.86
N LEU A 40 -10.14 -12.54 11.21
CA LEU A 40 -9.79 -12.43 9.79
C LEU A 40 -8.40 -12.99 9.48
N SER A 41 -7.45 -12.90 10.41
CA SER A 41 -6.08 -13.42 10.21
C SER A 41 -6.05 -14.93 9.95
N LYS A 42 -7.04 -15.68 10.48
CA LYS A 42 -7.20 -17.13 10.23
C LYS A 42 -7.54 -17.43 8.77
N TYR A 43 -8.10 -16.46 8.06
CA TYR A 43 -8.49 -16.52 6.65
C TYR A 43 -7.56 -15.68 5.74
N ALA A 44 -6.36 -15.34 6.21
CA ALA A 44 -5.39 -14.49 5.50
C ALA A 44 -5.11 -14.92 4.05
N SER A 45 -5.09 -16.23 3.78
CA SER A 45 -4.85 -16.79 2.44
C SER A 45 -5.94 -16.42 1.42
N THR A 46 -7.13 -16.04 1.88
CA THR A 46 -8.28 -15.74 1.03
C THR A 46 -8.65 -14.26 1.12
N VAL A 47 -8.68 -13.68 2.32
CA VAL A 47 -9.06 -12.28 2.52
C VAL A 47 -8.03 -11.31 1.91
N LEU A 48 -6.72 -11.59 2.04
CA LEU A 48 -5.69 -10.68 1.51
C LEU A 48 -5.69 -10.61 -0.03
N PRO A 49 -5.71 -11.74 -0.77
CA PRO A 49 -5.90 -11.71 -2.23
C PRO A 49 -7.20 -11.03 -2.66
N SER A 50 -8.30 -11.29 -1.95
CA SER A 50 -9.59 -10.68 -2.28
C SER A 50 -9.53 -9.15 -2.13
N LEU A 51 -9.08 -8.64 -0.97
CA LEU A 51 -8.93 -7.21 -0.74
C LEU A 51 -7.95 -6.55 -1.73
N SER A 52 -6.86 -7.24 -2.07
CA SER A 52 -5.88 -6.78 -3.09
C SER A 52 -6.53 -6.55 -4.45
N GLN A 53 -7.40 -7.47 -4.88
CA GLN A 53 -8.14 -7.34 -6.15
C GLN A 53 -9.12 -6.16 -6.12
N LEU A 54 -9.78 -5.95 -4.97
CA LEU A 54 -10.75 -4.86 -4.78
C LEU A 54 -10.13 -3.45 -4.87
N LEU A 55 -8.81 -3.31 -4.71
CA LEU A 55 -8.13 -2.01 -4.90
C LEU A 55 -8.29 -1.45 -6.33
N LYS A 56 -8.60 -2.29 -7.31
CA LYS A 56 -8.76 -1.89 -8.73
C LYS A 56 -10.20 -1.49 -9.09
N GLU A 57 -11.14 -1.67 -8.17
CA GLU A 57 -12.56 -1.36 -8.33
C GLU A 57 -12.85 0.15 -8.21
N LYS A 58 -14.13 0.53 -8.29
CA LYS A 58 -14.58 1.90 -8.02
C LYS A 58 -14.32 2.30 -6.56
N LYS A 59 -14.20 3.61 -6.32
CA LYS A 59 -13.92 4.20 -4.99
C LYS A 59 -14.73 3.55 -3.85
N GLU A 60 -16.04 3.38 -4.05
CA GLU A 60 -16.95 2.81 -3.04
C GLU A 60 -16.58 1.40 -2.55
N VAL A 61 -15.74 0.67 -3.29
CA VAL A 61 -15.25 -0.67 -2.94
C VAL A 61 -13.76 -0.63 -2.63
N SER A 62 -12.98 0.14 -3.40
CA SER A 62 -11.53 0.20 -3.23
C SER A 62 -11.11 0.93 -1.96
N GLU A 63 -11.87 1.94 -1.51
CA GLU A 63 -11.62 2.70 -0.30
C GLU A 63 -11.72 1.83 0.97
N PRO A 64 -12.86 1.15 1.26
CA PRO A 64 -12.93 0.24 2.41
C PRO A 64 -11.96 -0.94 2.28
N ALA A 65 -11.65 -1.41 1.06
CA ALA A 65 -10.62 -2.44 0.86
C ALA A 65 -9.23 -1.96 1.29
N ALA A 66 -8.86 -0.73 0.92
CA ALA A 66 -7.58 -0.15 1.29
C ALA A 66 -7.50 0.11 2.81
N GLU A 67 -8.56 0.62 3.43
CA GLU A 67 -8.66 0.78 4.89
C GLU A 67 -8.47 -0.55 5.63
N ALA A 68 -9.16 -1.61 5.18
CA ALA A 68 -9.01 -2.95 5.74
C ALA A 68 -7.56 -3.47 5.63
N LEU A 69 -6.91 -3.26 4.47
CA LEU A 69 -5.51 -3.66 4.28
C LEU A 69 -4.55 -2.87 5.17
N ILE A 70 -4.78 -1.56 5.36
CA ILE A 70 -3.97 -0.72 6.28
C ILE A 70 -4.06 -1.29 7.70
N ASN A 71 -5.27 -1.54 8.20
CA ASN A 71 -5.48 -2.08 9.54
C ASN A 71 -4.84 -3.46 9.71
N LEU A 72 -5.05 -4.37 8.76
CA LEU A 72 -4.45 -5.72 8.80
C LEU A 72 -2.92 -5.67 8.72
N SER A 73 -2.35 -4.71 8.00
CA SER A 73 -0.89 -4.55 7.85
C SER A 73 -0.19 -4.04 9.13
N LEU A 74 -0.94 -3.63 10.17
CA LEU A 74 -0.36 -3.39 11.50
C LEU A 74 0.16 -4.69 12.13
N ASN A 75 -0.39 -5.85 11.75
CA ASN A 75 0.15 -7.15 12.13
C ASN A 75 1.32 -7.52 11.19
N SER A 76 2.52 -7.65 11.75
CA SER A 76 3.74 -7.91 10.98
C SER A 76 3.69 -9.21 10.15
N ASN A 77 3.01 -10.25 10.64
CA ASN A 77 2.85 -11.51 9.90
C ASN A 77 1.93 -11.34 8.69
N LEU A 78 0.86 -10.55 8.82
CA LEU A 78 -0.04 -10.25 7.70
C LEU A 78 0.63 -9.31 6.70
N ALA A 79 1.35 -8.29 7.17
CA ALA A 79 2.16 -7.42 6.31
C ALA A 79 3.21 -8.24 5.52
N ALA A 80 3.88 -9.21 6.15
CA ALA A 80 4.84 -10.08 5.48
C ALA A 80 4.17 -10.88 4.36
N LYS A 81 2.99 -11.47 4.62
CA LYS A 81 2.19 -12.16 3.60
C LYS A 81 1.77 -11.23 2.47
N MET A 82 1.36 -10.00 2.78
CA MET A 82 1.03 -8.98 1.76
C MET A 82 2.23 -8.67 0.86
N VAL A 83 3.43 -8.52 1.42
CA VAL A 83 4.64 -8.30 0.64
C VAL A 83 4.94 -9.51 -0.25
N GLU A 84 4.89 -10.72 0.31
CA GLU A 84 5.14 -11.99 -0.42
C GLU A 84 4.22 -12.15 -1.63
N MET A 85 2.93 -11.82 -1.48
CA MET A 85 1.96 -11.88 -2.59
C MET A 85 2.04 -10.68 -3.56
N GLY A 86 3.02 -9.77 -3.41
CA GLY A 86 3.26 -8.68 -4.34
C GLY A 86 2.45 -7.40 -4.10
N MET A 87 1.95 -7.17 -2.88
CA MET A 87 1.12 -5.99 -2.56
C MET A 87 1.80 -4.65 -2.83
N ILE A 88 3.13 -4.55 -2.64
CA ILE A 88 3.88 -3.32 -2.96
C ILE A 88 3.68 -2.93 -4.43
N LYS A 89 3.81 -3.89 -5.35
CA LYS A 89 3.61 -3.66 -6.79
C LYS A 89 2.17 -3.26 -7.08
N THR A 90 1.20 -3.99 -6.52
CA THR A 90 -0.24 -3.68 -6.68
C THR A 90 -0.56 -2.26 -6.21
N ALA A 91 -0.10 -1.87 -5.01
CA ALA A 91 -0.33 -0.54 -4.47
C ALA A 91 0.28 0.55 -5.35
N MET A 92 1.51 0.34 -5.85
CA MET A 92 2.17 1.27 -6.77
C MET A 92 1.46 1.37 -8.14
N GLU A 93 0.93 0.27 -8.67
CA GLU A 93 0.15 0.27 -9.91
C GLU A 93 -1.16 1.06 -9.76
N VAL A 94 -1.89 0.85 -8.65
CA VAL A 94 -3.16 1.54 -8.40
C VAL A 94 -2.92 3.01 -8.04
N LEU A 95 -1.86 3.33 -7.30
CA LEU A 95 -1.51 4.71 -6.91
C LEU A 95 -1.27 5.61 -8.12
N TYR A 96 -0.62 5.08 -9.16
CA TYR A 96 -0.29 5.83 -10.38
C TYR A 96 -1.22 5.55 -11.56
N LYS A 97 -2.35 4.86 -11.33
CA LYS A 97 -3.41 4.76 -12.33
C LYS A 97 -4.08 6.13 -12.51
N PRO A 98 -4.49 6.51 -13.74
CA PRO A 98 -5.36 7.66 -13.94
C PRO A 98 -6.59 7.56 -13.02
N ASP A 99 -6.97 8.69 -12.42
CA ASP A 99 -8.15 8.81 -11.55
C ASP A 99 -8.09 7.99 -10.24
N SER A 100 -6.89 7.69 -9.73
CA SER A 100 -6.74 7.04 -8.43
C SER A 100 -7.32 7.91 -7.31
N SER A 101 -8.49 7.52 -6.80
CA SER A 101 -9.20 8.26 -5.75
C SER A 101 -8.87 7.82 -4.33
N ILE A 102 -7.93 6.88 -4.19
CA ILE A 102 -7.51 6.28 -2.90
C ILE A 102 -6.00 6.42 -2.67
N ALA A 103 -5.36 7.38 -3.36
CA ALA A 103 -3.90 7.57 -3.33
C ALA A 103 -3.34 7.65 -1.90
N ARG A 104 -4.01 8.42 -1.02
CA ARG A 104 -3.59 8.60 0.38
C ARG A 104 -3.54 7.27 1.14
N LEU A 105 -4.59 6.45 1.00
CA LEU A 105 -4.67 5.13 1.64
C LEU A 105 -3.60 4.18 1.11
N LEU A 106 -3.30 4.22 -0.20
CA LEU A 106 -2.23 3.41 -0.78
C LEU A 106 -0.85 3.82 -0.26
N VAL A 107 -0.59 5.13 -0.08
CA VAL A 107 0.66 5.60 0.54
C VAL A 107 0.73 5.15 2.00
N MET A 108 -0.36 5.23 2.78
CA MET A 108 -0.40 4.72 4.15
C MET A 108 -0.14 3.21 4.23
N LEU A 109 -0.71 2.43 3.31
CA LEU A 109 -0.42 0.99 3.21
C LEU A 109 1.07 0.76 2.91
N LEU A 110 1.67 1.51 1.97
CA LEU A 110 3.09 1.43 1.67
C LEU A 110 3.97 1.80 2.88
N VAL A 111 3.56 2.76 3.72
CA VAL A 111 4.26 3.08 4.98
C VAL A 111 4.31 1.85 5.88
N ASN A 112 3.19 1.15 6.08
CA ASN A 112 3.16 -0.06 6.91
C ASN A 112 4.01 -1.19 6.32
N LEU A 113 3.87 -1.47 5.02
CA LEU A 113 4.60 -2.55 4.37
C LEU A 113 6.11 -2.29 4.31
N THR A 114 6.54 -1.03 4.22
CA THR A 114 7.97 -0.65 4.25
C THR A 114 8.57 -0.61 5.65
N GLN A 115 7.80 -0.91 6.71
CA GLN A 115 8.42 -1.22 8.01
C GLN A 115 9.17 -2.55 7.98
N LEU A 116 8.79 -3.45 7.06
CA LEU A 116 9.47 -4.73 6.86
C LEU A 116 10.64 -4.60 5.89
N ASP A 117 11.72 -5.30 6.21
CA ASP A 117 12.90 -5.42 5.37
C ASP A 117 12.58 -5.95 3.96
N SER A 118 11.68 -6.93 3.86
CA SER A 118 11.21 -7.47 2.57
C SER A 118 10.39 -6.44 1.79
N GLY A 119 9.58 -5.63 2.46
CA GLY A 119 8.82 -4.55 1.84
C GLY A 119 9.72 -3.45 1.29
N ILE A 120 10.79 -3.09 2.02
CA ILE A 120 11.83 -2.17 1.53
C ILE A 120 12.51 -2.74 0.28
N VAL A 121 12.94 -4.00 0.31
CA VAL A 121 13.59 -4.65 -0.85
C VAL A 121 12.66 -4.67 -2.06
N SER A 122 11.40 -5.02 -1.87
CA SER A 122 10.37 -5.03 -2.91
C SER A 122 10.14 -3.64 -3.51
N LEU A 123 10.07 -2.59 -2.67
CA LEU A 123 9.91 -1.20 -3.11
C LEU A 123 11.14 -0.68 -3.86
N LEU A 124 12.34 -1.06 -3.43
CA LEU A 124 13.59 -0.68 -4.08
C LEU A 124 13.81 -1.43 -5.41
N GLN A 125 13.09 -2.53 -5.64
CA GLN A 125 13.19 -3.35 -6.85
C GLN A 125 14.63 -3.82 -7.12
N ILE A 126 15.36 -4.20 -6.07
CA ILE A 126 16.80 -4.52 -6.14
C ILE A 126 17.07 -5.76 -7.01
N GLU A 127 16.11 -6.67 -7.12
CA GLU A 127 16.25 -7.91 -7.88
C GLU A 127 15.98 -7.72 -9.39
N ASP A 128 15.52 -6.54 -9.81
CA ASP A 128 15.27 -6.21 -11.22
C ASP A 128 16.12 -4.99 -11.62
N ASP A 129 17.31 -5.25 -12.17
CA ASP A 129 18.28 -4.21 -12.57
C ASP A 129 17.67 -3.13 -13.49
N LYS A 130 16.66 -3.48 -14.31
CA LYS A 130 16.01 -2.54 -15.23
C LYS A 130 15.01 -1.63 -14.52
N MET A 131 14.38 -2.13 -13.47
CA MET A 131 13.33 -1.44 -12.74
C MET A 131 13.83 -0.87 -11.40
N GLN A 132 15.07 -1.16 -11.01
CA GLN A 132 15.64 -0.76 -9.73
C GLN A 132 15.42 0.72 -9.45
N GLY A 133 14.76 1.00 -8.32
CA GLY A 133 14.47 2.34 -7.83
C GLY A 133 13.40 3.12 -8.60
N LEU A 134 12.71 2.52 -9.57
CA LEU A 134 11.64 3.18 -10.32
C LEU A 134 10.50 3.62 -9.39
N PHE A 135 10.04 2.73 -8.51
CA PHE A 135 8.97 3.05 -7.57
C PHE A 135 9.33 4.19 -6.62
N VAL A 136 10.54 4.17 -6.05
CA VAL A 136 10.97 5.26 -5.18
C VAL A 136 11.15 6.56 -5.96
N THR A 137 11.63 6.51 -7.20
CA THR A 137 11.72 7.70 -8.07
C THR A 137 10.35 8.33 -8.31
N LYS A 138 9.32 7.52 -8.54
CA LYS A 138 7.95 8.02 -8.69
C LYS A 138 7.46 8.68 -7.41
N LEU A 139 7.61 8.01 -6.25
CA LEU A 139 7.18 8.53 -4.95
C LEU A 139 7.86 9.86 -4.60
N VAL A 140 9.18 9.95 -4.77
CA VAL A 140 9.95 11.18 -4.50
C VAL A 140 9.49 12.32 -5.40
N ARG A 141 9.29 12.06 -6.71
CA ARG A 141 8.80 13.09 -7.63
C ARG A 141 7.41 13.61 -7.27
N SER A 142 6.51 12.74 -6.83
CA SER A 142 5.18 13.15 -6.38
C SER A 142 5.27 13.97 -5.09
N PHE A 143 6.08 13.52 -4.13
CA PHE A 143 6.33 14.22 -2.86
C PHE A 143 6.97 15.60 -3.05
N CYS A 144 7.88 15.78 -4.01
CA CYS A 144 8.46 17.10 -4.28
C CYS A 144 7.54 18.04 -5.06
N ARG A 145 6.49 17.51 -5.71
CA ARG A 145 5.50 18.30 -6.46
C ARG A 145 4.33 18.74 -5.63
N SER A 146 4.12 18.15 -4.45
CA SER A 146 3.10 18.63 -3.53
C SER A 146 3.60 19.88 -2.82
N SER A 147 3.47 21.01 -3.52
CA SER A 147 3.83 22.34 -3.03
C SER A 147 2.62 23.22 -2.70
N ASP A 148 1.40 22.69 -2.79
CA ASP A 148 0.18 23.45 -2.49
C ASP A 148 -0.27 23.22 -1.04
N GLU A 149 -0.56 24.31 -0.34
CA GLU A 149 -1.02 24.38 1.06
C GLU A 149 -2.44 23.78 1.31
N THR A 150 -2.83 22.77 0.55
CA THR A 150 -4.05 22.01 0.81
C THR A 150 -3.75 20.95 1.86
N ARG A 151 -4.50 20.96 2.98
CA ARG A 151 -4.34 20.07 4.15
C ARG A 151 -4.54 18.55 3.89
N ASP A 152 -4.62 18.13 2.63
CA ASP A 152 -4.97 16.77 2.23
C ASP A 152 -4.13 16.29 1.05
N ASP A 153 -2.80 16.53 1.09
CA ASP A 153 -1.89 15.94 0.11
C ASP A 153 -1.76 14.42 0.37
N PRO A 154 -2.14 13.56 -0.61
CA PRO A 154 -1.95 12.11 -0.50
C PRO A 154 -0.50 11.69 -0.25
N PHE A 155 0.47 12.52 -0.63
CA PHE A 155 1.89 12.20 -0.57
C PHE A 155 2.62 12.68 0.70
N ASP A 156 1.94 13.35 1.64
CA ASP A 156 2.51 13.76 2.94
C ASP A 156 3.22 12.61 3.68
N HIS A 157 2.66 11.40 3.57
CA HIS A 157 3.19 10.20 4.21
C HIS A 157 4.39 9.57 3.48
N VAL A 158 4.76 10.03 2.29
CA VAL A 158 5.94 9.53 1.56
C VAL A 158 7.22 9.77 2.37
N GLY A 159 7.30 10.85 3.15
CA GLY A 159 8.43 11.10 4.05
C GLY A 159 8.71 9.92 4.98
N SER A 160 7.67 9.28 5.53
CA SER A 160 7.82 8.07 6.37
C SER A 160 8.36 6.88 5.59
N ILE A 161 7.99 6.71 4.33
CA ILE A 161 8.55 5.68 3.43
C ILE A 161 10.04 5.94 3.22
N LEU A 162 10.43 7.20 2.96
CA LEU A 162 11.83 7.59 2.78
C LEU A 162 12.67 7.31 4.04
N VAL A 163 12.12 7.59 5.23
CA VAL A 163 12.74 7.23 6.51
C VAL A 163 12.93 5.72 6.60
N ASN A 164 11.89 4.92 6.29
CA ASN A 164 11.99 3.47 6.33
C ASN A 164 13.06 2.91 5.39
N ILE A 165 13.10 3.32 4.12
CA ILE A 165 14.10 2.82 3.17
C ILE A 165 15.53 3.23 3.54
N SER A 166 15.72 4.40 4.17
CA SER A 166 17.05 4.89 4.58
C SER A 166 17.70 4.05 5.68
N LYS A 167 16.92 3.21 6.38
CA LYS A 167 17.44 2.24 7.35
C LYS A 167 18.32 1.19 6.66
N LYS A 168 18.06 0.87 5.38
CA LYS A 168 18.90 -0.04 4.58
C LYS A 168 19.99 0.67 3.80
N GLU A 169 21.16 0.03 3.71
CA GLU A 169 22.29 0.54 2.91
C GLU A 169 21.92 0.74 1.44
N ALA A 170 21.22 -0.23 0.84
CA ALA A 170 20.74 -0.12 -0.54
C ALA A 170 19.81 1.09 -0.74
N GLY A 171 18.93 1.37 0.24
CA GLY A 171 18.06 2.54 0.21
C GLY A 171 18.84 3.85 0.28
N ARG A 172 19.82 3.95 1.19
CA ARG A 172 20.71 5.14 1.28
C ARG A 172 21.49 5.36 -0.01
N LYS A 173 22.10 4.31 -0.57
CA LYS A 173 22.84 4.40 -1.84
C LYS A 173 21.96 4.94 -2.96
N MET A 174 20.74 4.43 -3.06
CA MET A 174 19.80 4.87 -4.09
C MET A 174 19.35 6.32 -3.88
N LEU A 175 19.03 6.73 -2.64
CA LEU A 175 18.63 8.11 -2.34
C LEU A 175 19.74 9.14 -2.61
N LEU A 176 21.00 8.76 -2.37
CA LEU A 176 22.18 9.61 -2.59
C LEU A 176 22.72 9.55 -4.02
N ASP A 177 22.18 8.68 -4.88
CA ASP A 177 22.66 8.54 -6.26
C ASP A 177 22.35 9.80 -7.08
N SER A 178 23.36 10.64 -7.23
CA SER A 178 23.28 11.91 -7.96
C SER A 178 22.92 11.73 -9.44
N LYS A 179 23.16 10.54 -10.01
CA LYS A 179 22.79 10.22 -11.40
C LYS A 179 21.27 10.03 -11.56
N ARG A 180 20.58 9.66 -10.48
CA ARG A 180 19.11 9.48 -10.47
C ARG A 180 18.37 10.78 -10.18
N GLY A 181 19.06 11.81 -9.68
CA GLY A 181 18.51 13.15 -9.49
C GLY A 181 17.35 13.22 -8.49
N LEU A 182 17.25 12.26 -7.57
CA LEU A 182 16.15 12.16 -6.60
C LEU A 182 16.13 13.31 -5.60
N LEU A 183 17.33 13.76 -5.18
CA LEU A 183 17.53 14.83 -4.20
C LEU A 183 18.33 15.98 -4.79
N LYS A 184 18.21 16.26 -6.09
CA LYS A 184 18.74 17.52 -6.62
C LYS A 184 17.95 18.64 -5.97
N ALA A 185 18.53 19.22 -4.93
CA ALA A 185 18.17 20.54 -4.47
C ALA A 185 18.27 21.45 -5.70
N ASP A 186 17.18 22.14 -6.02
CA ASP A 186 17.25 23.39 -6.74
C ASP A 186 17.99 24.38 -5.83
N SER A 187 19.31 24.20 -5.69
CA SER A 187 20.19 25.21 -5.13
C SER A 187 20.16 26.37 -6.13
N PRO A 188 19.68 27.56 -5.74
CA PRO A 188 19.79 28.71 -6.63
C PRO A 188 21.29 28.93 -6.95
N PRO A 189 21.63 29.30 -8.20
CA PRO A 189 23.01 29.61 -8.54
C PRO A 189 23.49 30.74 -7.63
N ILE A 190 24.66 30.53 -7.00
CA ILE A 190 25.40 31.55 -6.24
C ILE A 190 25.98 32.56 -7.23
#